data_AF-A0A699V8E9-F1
#
_entry.id   AF-A0A699V8E9-F1
#
_cell.length_a   1.000
_cell.length_b   1.000
_cell.length_c   1.000
_cell.angle_alpha   90.00
_cell.angle_beta   90.00
_cell.angle_gamma   90.00
#
_symmetry.space_group_name_H-M   'P 1'
#
loop_
_entity.id
_entity.type
_entity.pdbx_description
1 polymer ?
#
loop_
_entity_poly.entity_id
_entity_poly.type
_entity_poly.pdbx_seq_one_letter_code
_entity_poly.pdbx_strand_id
1 'polypeptide(L)' 'MVDFIAASPLRIETTDEGTHILATVDGIQRTVSEASLRRNLKLRDEDG' A
#
# COMPACT_ATOMS: atom_id res chain seq x y z
N MET A 1 18.20 1.83 -11.70
CA MET A 1 17.16 2.87 -11.81
C MET A 1 15.86 2.10 -11.95
N VAL A 2 14.97 2.15 -10.96
CA VAL A 2 13.68 1.46 -11.07
C VAL A 2 12.82 2.27 -12.04
N ASP A 3 12.35 1.63 -13.11
CA ASP A 3 11.41 2.25 -14.02
C ASP A 3 10.11 2.49 -13.26
N PHE A 4 9.70 3.76 -13.14
CA PHE A 4 8.38 4.09 -12.62
C PHE A 4 7.36 3.60 -13.65
N ILE A 5 6.78 2.42 -13.39
CA ILE A 5 5.62 1.90 -14.12
C ILE A 5 4.61 3.03 -14.23
N ALA A 6 4.12 3.31 -15.45
CA ALA A 6 3.13 4.33 -15.72
C ALA A 6 2.00 4.21 -14.69
N ALA A 7 1.89 5.18 -13.78
CA ALA A 7 1.10 5.04 -12.57
C ALA A 7 -0.39 4.92 -12.91
N SER A 8 -0.93 3.72 -12.76
CA SER A 8 -2.36 3.50 -12.61
C SER A 8 -2.85 4.22 -11.33
N PRO A 9 -4.09 4.71 -11.29
CA PRO A 9 -4.60 5.40 -10.11
C PRO A 9 -4.52 4.49 -8.88
N LEU A 10 -3.73 4.88 -7.89
CA LEU A 10 -3.67 4.24 -6.59
C LEU A 10 -4.91 4.65 -5.78
N ARG A 11 -5.61 3.70 -5.17
CA ARG A 11 -6.72 3.98 -4.26
C ARG A 11 -6.36 3.55 -2.85
N ILE A 12 -6.65 4.40 -1.88
CA ILE A 12 -6.52 4.10 -0.46
C ILE A 12 -7.94 3.96 0.08
N GLU A 13 -8.18 2.87 0.81
CA GLU A 13 -9.46 2.58 1.43
C GLU A 13 -9.24 2.36 2.93
N THR A 14 -9.97 3.11 3.74
CA THR A 14 -9.94 2.98 5.20
C THR A 14 -11.31 2.47 5.63
N THR A 15 -11.32 1.30 6.28
CA THR A 15 -12.51 0.67 6.86
C THR A 15 -12.32 0.53 8.36
N ASP A 16 -13.33 0.01 9.08
CA ASP A 16 -13.22 -0.34 10.50
C ASP A 16 -12.10 -1.38 10.76
N GLU A 17 -11.82 -2.24 9.78
CA GLU A 17 -10.74 -3.24 9.85
C GLU A 17 -9.33 -2.66 9.58
N GLY A 18 -9.24 -1.39 9.13
CA GLY A 18 -7.97 -0.69 8.92
C GLY A 18 -7.80 -0.10 7.51
N THR A 19 -6.58 0.37 7.22
CA THR A 19 -6.25 1.02 5.94
C THR A 19 -5.59 0.04 4.95
N HIS A 20 -6.07 0.07 3.72
CA HIS A 20 -5.63 -0.78 2.62
C HIS A 20 -5.31 0.06 1.38
N ILE A 21 -4.28 -0.38 0.65
CA ILE A 21 -3.92 0.19 -0.64
C ILE A 21 -4.38 -0.76 -1.74
N LEU A 22 -5.18 -0.26 -2.67
CA LEU A 22 -5.65 -0.95 -3.87
C LEU A 22 -4.88 -0.42 -5.07
N ALA A 23 -4.12 -1.31 -5.72
CA ALA A 23 -3.30 -0.99 -6.89
C ALA A 23 -3.50 -2.00 -8.01
N THR A 24 -3.32 -1.57 -9.26
CA THR A 24 -3.22 -2.50 -10.40
C THR A 24 -1.78 -2.54 -10.85
N VAL A 25 -1.10 -3.67 -10.61
CA VAL A 25 0.29 -3.92 -11.00
C VAL A 25 0.29 -4.99 -12.07
N ASP A 26 0.88 -4.70 -13.23
CA ASP A 26 0.91 -5.59 -14.41
C ASP A 26 -0.48 -6.09 -14.83
N GLY A 27 -1.50 -5.23 -14.74
CA GLY A 27 -2.90 -5.57 -15.06
C GLY A 27 -3.61 -6.39 -13.98
N ILE A 28 -2.96 -6.70 -12.86
CA ILE A 28 -3.52 -7.49 -11.75
C ILE A 28 -3.83 -6.57 -10.56
N GLN A 29 -5.06 -6.65 -10.05
CA GLN A 29 -5.43 -5.94 -8.83
C GLN A 29 -4.72 -6.56 -7.61
N ARG A 30 -4.11 -5.70 -6.80
CA ARG A 30 -3.38 -6.03 -5.58
C ARG A 30 -3.94 -5.21 -4.43
N THR A 31 -4.05 -5.85 -3.28
CA THR A 31 -4.39 -5.21 -2.01
C THR A 31 -3.19 -5.33 -1.08
N VAL A 32 -2.75 -4.22 -0.52
CA VAL A 32 -1.67 -4.18 0.47
C VAL A 32 -2.25 -3.67 1.78
N SER A 33 -2.15 -4.47 2.84
CA SER A 33 -2.57 -4.08 4.18
C SER A 33 -1.47 -3.30 4.89
N GLU A 34 -1.89 -2.45 5.83
CA GLU A 34 -0.98 -1.70 6.68
C GLU A 34 0.02 -2.61 7.44
N ALA A 35 -0.44 -3.75 7.94
CA ALA A 35 0.41 -4.71 8.63
C ALA A 35 1.55 -5.27 7.73
N SER A 36 1.26 -5.50 6.44
CA SER A 36 2.29 -5.91 5.47
C SER A 36 3.33 -4.81 5.26
N LEU A 37 2.93 -3.54 5.25
CA LEU A 37 3.86 -2.42 5.15
C LEU A 37 4.72 -2.29 6.41
N ARG A 38 4.13 -2.32 7.61
CA ARG A 38 4.86 -2.24 8.90
C ARG A 38 5.89 -3.36 9.08
N ARG A 39 5.62 -4.57 8.56
CA ARG A 39 6.58 -5.69 8.63
C ARG A 39 7.78 -5.50 7.70
N ASN A 40 7.56 -4.93 6.51
CA ASN A 40 8.60 -4.80 5.49
C ASN A 40 9.34 -3.46 5.54
N LEU A 41 8.69 -2.43 6.09
CA LEU A 41 9.21 -1.08 6.21
C LEU A 41 9.32 -0.72 7.69
N LYS A 42 10.43 -0.11 8.09
CA LYS A 42 10.59 0.43 9.44
C LYS A 42 9.75 1.70 9.59
N LEU A 43 8.46 1.53 9.80
CA LEU A 43 7.55 2.61 10.14
C LEU A 43 7.71 2.92 11.63
N ARG A 44 7.90 4.19 11.95
CA ARG A 44 7.77 4.67 13.33
C ARG A 44 6.31 5.01 13.51
N ASP A 45 5.66 4.35 14.46
CA ASP A 45 4.38 4.85 14.96
C ASP A 45 4.62 6.23 15.60
N GLU A 46 3.68 7.16 15.44
CA GLU A 46 3.73 8.46 16.12
C GLU A 46 3.48 8.35 17.65
N ASP A 47 3.08 7.17 18.13
CA ASP A 47 2.98 6.85 19.55
C ASP A 47 4.36 6.60 20.15
N GLY A 48 4.93 7.66 20.74
CA GLY A 48 6.02 7.60 21.71
C GLY A 48 5.54 7.27 23.11
#